data_AF-A0A8J7FAF7-F1
#
_entry.id   AF-A0A8J7FAF7-F1
#
_cell.length_a   1.000
_cell.length_b   1.000
_cell.length_c   1.000
_cell.angle_alpha   90.00
_cell.angle_beta   90.00
_cell.angle_gamma   90.00
#
_symmetry.space_group_name_H-M   'P 1'
#
loop_
_entity.id
_entity.type
_entity.pdbx_description
1 polymer ?
#
loop_
_entity_poly.entity_id
_entity_poly.type
_entity_poly.pdbx_seq_one_letter_code
_entity_poly.pdbx_strand_id
1 'polypeptide(L)'
;MTPETIRTISQLRHEFYSLFAASLSTPVNITNEKAYSSNLSRASWIDAKQQLNYVCIYAYTAPDALVPERPFILRVAINRGADVIAAAKRGKGNQGLNRKWQFELTLLPEELLEFLPWVVGLVKFYDRGAALLLPEPPCSLDLQPDNRLSFHSAWTPRASDRFSQRIISPSDLCHV
;
A
#
# COMPACT_ATOMS: atom_id res chain seq x y z
N MET A 1 -14.19 1.57 11.72
CA MET A 1 -14.46 0.53 10.70
C MET A 1 -15.48 -0.44 11.24
N THR A 2 -16.37 -0.95 10.41
CA THR A 2 -17.28 -2.03 10.80
C THR A 2 -16.52 -3.35 11.02
N PRO A 3 -17.04 -4.30 11.81
CA PRO A 3 -16.44 -5.62 11.99
C PRO A 3 -16.24 -6.38 10.67
N GLU A 4 -17.17 -6.22 9.73
CA GLU A 4 -17.11 -6.81 8.39
C GLU A 4 -15.91 -6.27 7.60
N THR A 5 -15.73 -4.95 7.57
CA THR A 5 -14.57 -4.34 6.91
C THR A 5 -13.26 -4.84 7.52
N ILE A 6 -13.18 -4.98 8.84
CA ILE A 6 -11.98 -5.51 9.51
C ILE A 6 -11.69 -6.96 9.08
N ARG A 7 -12.72 -7.80 8.97
CA ARG A 7 -12.59 -9.18 8.49
C ARG A 7 -12.11 -9.23 7.05
N THR A 8 -12.73 -8.46 6.16
CA THR A 8 -12.34 -8.36 4.74
C THR A 8 -10.88 -7.94 4.58
N ILE A 9 -10.44 -6.89 5.29
CA ILE A 9 -9.03 -6.44 5.23
C ILE A 9 -8.09 -7.54 5.72
N SER A 10 -8.46 -8.24 6.79
CA SER A 10 -7.62 -9.30 7.37
C SER A 10 -7.45 -10.47 6.41
N GLN A 11 -8.53 -10.90 5.74
CA GLN A 11 -8.49 -11.95 4.72
C GLN A 11 -7.64 -11.52 3.51
N LEU A 12 -7.90 -10.32 2.98
CA LEU A 12 -7.17 -9.77 1.84
C LEU A 12 -5.67 -9.63 2.11
N ARG A 13 -5.29 -9.16 3.32
CA ARG A 13 -3.88 -9.10 3.75
C ARG A 13 -3.24 -10.48 3.77
N HIS A 14 -3.93 -11.46 4.36
CA HIS A 14 -3.40 -12.80 4.48
C HIS A 14 -3.13 -13.43 3.12
N GLU A 15 -4.10 -13.32 2.20
CA GLU A 15 -4.00 -13.85 0.85
C GLU A 15 -2.92 -13.12 0.04
N PHE A 16 -2.95 -11.78 0.02
CA PHE A 16 -1.95 -10.98 -0.67
C PHE A 16 -0.54 -11.27 -0.16
N TYR A 17 -0.29 -11.26 1.16
CA TYR A 17 1.06 -11.47 1.69
C TYR A 17 1.56 -12.89 1.43
N SER A 18 0.69 -13.89 1.49
CA SER A 18 1.06 -15.28 1.18
C SER A 18 1.48 -15.43 -0.29
N LEU A 19 0.69 -14.89 -1.22
CA LEU A 19 1.00 -14.91 -2.65
C LEU A 19 2.22 -14.05 -3.00
N PHE A 20 2.36 -12.90 -2.35
CA PHE A 20 3.51 -12.01 -2.50
C PHE A 20 4.81 -12.71 -2.07
N ALA A 21 4.79 -13.37 -0.90
CA ALA A 21 5.91 -14.15 -0.40
C ALA A 21 6.28 -15.31 -1.35
N ALA A 22 5.29 -16.03 -1.85
CA ALA A 22 5.51 -17.12 -2.82
C ALA A 22 6.09 -16.63 -4.16
N SER A 23 5.83 -15.38 -4.53
CA SER A 23 6.26 -14.80 -5.82
C SER A 23 7.67 -14.19 -5.79
N LEU A 24 8.23 -13.98 -4.59
CA LEU A 24 9.58 -13.47 -4.39
C LEU A 24 10.58 -14.60 -4.19
N SER A 25 11.78 -14.43 -4.75
CA SER A 25 12.90 -15.36 -4.53
C SER A 25 13.61 -15.13 -3.19
N THR A 26 13.37 -13.99 -2.56
CA THR A 26 13.93 -13.63 -1.26
C THR A 26 13.00 -14.08 -0.13
N PRO A 27 13.53 -14.52 1.02
CA PRO A 27 12.72 -14.83 2.17
C PRO A 27 11.90 -13.62 2.63
N VAL A 28 10.59 -13.81 2.76
CA VAL A 28 9.65 -12.79 3.24
C VAL A 28 9.19 -13.16 4.65
N ASN A 29 9.29 -12.21 5.57
CA ASN A 29 8.76 -12.33 6.92
C ASN A 29 7.39 -11.64 6.99
N ILE A 30 6.34 -12.41 7.30
CA ILE A 30 4.97 -11.90 7.44
C ILE A 30 4.66 -11.77 8.93
N THR A 31 4.50 -10.54 9.41
CA THR A 31 4.05 -10.30 10.79
C THR A 31 2.52 -10.17 10.81
N ASN A 32 1.86 -11.18 11.35
CA ASN A 32 0.42 -11.21 11.59
C ASN A 32 0.12 -10.74 13.02
N GLU A 33 0.37 -9.47 13.33
CA GLU A 33 -0.10 -8.93 14.61
C GLU A 33 -1.59 -8.60 14.53
N LYS A 34 -2.32 -8.93 15.61
CA LYS A 34 -3.75 -8.66 15.75
C LYS A 34 -4.00 -7.17 15.53
N ALA A 35 -5.06 -6.84 14.79
CA ALA A 35 -5.48 -5.50 14.37
C ALA A 35 -5.72 -4.45 15.49
N TYR A 36 -5.36 -4.76 16.74
CA TYR A 36 -5.48 -3.93 17.93
C TYR A 36 -4.13 -3.46 18.52
N SER A 37 -2.98 -4.04 18.14
CA SER A 37 -1.68 -3.46 18.49
C SER A 37 -1.31 -2.39 17.46
N SER A 38 -0.54 -1.38 17.89
CA SER A 38 -0.05 -0.27 17.07
C SER A 38 0.87 -0.69 15.89
N ASN A 39 1.11 -1.98 15.70
CA ASN A 39 1.89 -2.51 14.60
C ASN A 39 0.96 -3.05 13.51
N LEU A 40 0.95 -2.36 12.36
CA LEU A 40 0.24 -2.82 11.17
C LEU A 40 0.85 -4.16 10.69
N SER A 41 -0.01 -5.13 10.39
CA SER A 41 0.40 -6.37 9.72
C SER A 41 1.07 -6.05 8.38
N ARG A 42 2.23 -6.64 8.14
CA ARG A 42 3.14 -6.32 7.03
C ARG A 42 3.89 -7.56 6.58
N ALA A 43 4.34 -7.53 5.33
CA ALA A 43 5.32 -8.45 4.79
C ALA A 43 6.64 -7.69 4.58
N SER A 44 7.76 -8.21 5.09
CA SER A 44 9.07 -7.57 5.00
C SER A 44 10.12 -8.50 4.42
N TRP A 45 11.11 -7.93 3.73
CA TRP A 45 12.20 -8.66 3.11
C TRP A 45 13.50 -7.84 3.13
N ILE A 46 14.63 -8.52 2.96
CA ILE A 46 15.92 -7.89 2.74
C ILE A 46 16.21 -7.90 1.24
N ASP A 47 16.55 -6.73 0.68
CA ASP A 47 16.93 -6.60 -0.72
C ASP A 47 18.42 -6.96 -0.95
N ALA A 48 18.83 -7.00 -2.22
CA ALA A 48 20.22 -7.29 -2.60
C ALA A 48 21.24 -6.29 -2.03
N LYS A 49 20.79 -5.09 -1.64
CA LYS A 49 21.61 -4.04 -1.00
C LYS A 49 21.64 -4.16 0.52
N GLN A 50 21.15 -5.27 1.08
CA GLN A 50 21.06 -5.53 2.52
C GLN A 50 20.17 -4.51 3.26
N GLN A 51 19.20 -3.92 2.56
CA GLN A 51 18.25 -2.98 3.16
C GLN A 51 16.94 -3.69 3.50
N LEU A 52 16.38 -3.34 4.66
CA LEU A 52 15.08 -3.82 5.07
C LEU A 52 13.98 -3.06 4.34
N ASN A 53 13.14 -3.81 3.64
CA ASN A 53 11.96 -3.33 2.95
C ASN A 53 10.69 -3.95 3.56
N TYR A 54 9.55 -3.28 3.38
CA TYR A 54 8.26 -3.83 3.78
C TYR A 54 7.11 -3.32 2.91
N VAL A 55 6.07 -4.12 2.82
CA VAL A 55 4.77 -3.77 2.26
C VAL A 55 3.69 -3.90 3.33
N CYS A 56 2.83 -2.89 3.40
CA CYS A 56 1.68 -2.82 4.30
C CYS A 56 0.42 -2.57 3.47
N ILE A 57 -0.68 -3.21 3.84
CA ILE A 57 -2.00 -2.93 3.28
C ILE A 57 -2.87 -2.36 4.40
N TYR A 58 -3.57 -1.26 4.18
CA TYR A 58 -4.49 -0.69 5.16
C TYR A 58 -5.68 0.00 4.49
N ALA A 59 -6.74 0.24 5.26
CA ALA A 59 -7.86 1.05 4.77
C ALA A 59 -7.40 2.50 4.64
N TYR A 60 -7.48 3.04 3.43
CA TYR A 60 -7.36 4.48 3.17
C TYR A 60 -8.64 5.19 3.61
N THR A 61 -9.78 4.66 3.17
CA THR A 61 -11.12 5.00 3.68
C THR A 61 -11.90 3.72 3.91
N ALA A 62 -12.79 3.74 4.89
CA ALA A 62 -13.65 2.61 5.19
C ALA A 62 -14.94 3.06 5.89
N PRO A 63 -16.05 2.34 5.68
CA PRO A 63 -17.29 2.59 6.38
C PRO A 63 -17.14 2.32 7.88
N ASP A 64 -17.84 3.11 8.68
CA ASP A 64 -17.93 2.95 10.13
C ASP A 64 -19.33 3.33 10.64
N ALA A 65 -19.53 3.25 11.95
CA ALA A 65 -20.84 3.53 12.56
C ALA A 65 -21.32 4.99 12.37
N LEU A 66 -20.40 5.93 12.15
CA LEU A 66 -20.72 7.35 11.96
C LEU A 66 -20.97 7.68 10.48
N VAL A 67 -20.23 7.03 9.58
CA VAL A 67 -20.38 7.21 8.13
C VAL A 67 -20.41 5.83 7.45
N PRO A 68 -21.56 5.14 7.47
CA PRO A 68 -21.71 3.80 6.87
C PRO A 68 -21.49 3.78 5.37
N GLU A 69 -21.69 4.93 4.72
CA GLU A 69 -21.57 5.06 3.28
C GLU A 69 -20.15 5.44 2.81
N ARG A 70 -19.20 5.61 3.73
CA ARG A 70 -17.84 5.97 3.37
C ARG A 70 -17.27 4.90 2.43
N PRO A 71 -16.69 5.28 1.28
CA PRO A 71 -16.18 4.30 0.34
C PRO A 71 -15.12 3.44 1.00
N PHE A 72 -15.16 2.14 0.73
CA PHE A 72 -14.14 1.22 1.20
C PHE A 72 -13.01 1.16 0.16
N ILE A 73 -11.88 1.79 0.49
CA ILE A 73 -10.71 1.93 -0.38
C ILE A 73 -9.47 1.51 0.41
N LEU A 74 -8.61 0.72 -0.23
CA LEU A 74 -7.37 0.23 0.36
C LEU A 74 -6.16 1.01 -0.15
N ARG A 75 -5.09 0.94 0.62
CA ARG A 75 -3.76 1.40 0.21
C ARG A 75 -2.73 0.32 0.45
N VAL A 76 -1.98 0.00 -0.60
CA VAL A 76 -0.77 -0.83 -0.56
C VAL A 76 0.42 0.11 -0.48
N ALA A 77 1.17 0.06 0.61
CA ALA A 77 2.27 0.98 0.87
C ALA A 77 3.58 0.22 1.02
N ILE A 78 4.58 0.60 0.23
CA ILE A 78 5.95 0.09 0.28
C ILE A 78 6.82 1.10 1.00
N ASN A 79 7.51 0.65 2.05
CA ASN A 79 8.46 1.43 2.86
C ASN A 79 7.93 2.76 3.41
N ARG A 80 6.62 2.98 3.40
CA ARG A 80 6.01 4.21 3.86
C ARG A 80 6.23 4.40 5.37
N GLY A 81 6.80 5.54 5.76
CA GLY A 81 7.12 5.83 7.15
C GLY A 81 8.48 5.26 7.62
N ALA A 82 9.28 4.71 6.70
CA ALA A 82 10.63 4.24 7.00
C ALA A 82 11.50 5.33 7.66
N ASP A 83 11.29 6.60 7.28
CA ASP A 83 12.01 7.74 7.85
C ASP A 83 11.68 7.97 9.33
N VAL A 84 10.40 7.84 9.71
CA VAL A 84 9.92 8.04 11.08
C VAL A 84 10.38 6.89 11.98
N ILE A 85 10.27 5.64 11.50
CA ILE A 85 10.70 4.46 12.25
C ILE A 85 12.21 4.46 12.45
N ALA A 86 12.97 4.87 11.44
CA ALA A 86 14.42 4.86 11.53
C ALA A 86 14.98 6.02 12.37
N ALA A 87 14.27 7.15 12.47
CA ALA A 87 14.57 8.21 13.43
C ALA A 87 14.41 7.72 14.87
N ALA A 88 13.35 6.95 15.15
CA ALA A 88 13.09 6.37 16.47
C ALA A 88 14.07 5.25 16.89
N LYS A 89 14.81 4.66 15.94
CA LYS A 89 15.73 3.53 16.17
C LYS A 89 17.22 3.88 16.11
N ARG A 90 17.62 5.15 16.10
CA ARG A 90 19.05 5.53 16.15
C ARG A 90 19.71 4.91 17.38
N GLY A 91 20.65 3.98 17.16
CA GLY A 91 21.49 3.40 18.22
C GLY A 91 21.47 1.86 18.32
N LYS A 92 20.55 1.16 17.65
CA LYS A 92 20.60 -0.31 17.54
C LYS A 92 21.09 -0.69 16.15
N GLY A 93 22.17 -1.49 16.07
CA GLY A 93 22.85 -1.93 14.85
C GLY A 93 22.01 -2.83 13.93
N ASN A 94 20.81 -2.39 13.58
CA ASN A 94 19.93 -3.06 12.65
C ASN A 94 20.23 -2.62 11.22
N GLN A 95 20.15 -3.58 10.30
CA GLN A 95 20.13 -3.35 8.84
C GLN A 95 19.26 -2.13 8.49
N GLY A 96 19.81 -1.21 7.71
CA GLY A 96 19.16 0.07 7.41
C GLY A 96 17.84 -0.14 6.68
N LEU A 97 16.77 0.53 7.13
CA LEU A 97 15.51 0.61 6.39
C LEU A 97 15.76 1.28 5.02
N ASN A 98 15.13 0.76 3.96
CA ASN A 98 15.20 1.39 2.65
C ASN A 98 14.37 2.69 2.65
N ARG A 99 15.06 3.82 2.79
CA ARG A 99 14.47 5.17 2.77
C ARG A 99 14.42 5.79 1.38
N LYS A 100 15.20 5.26 0.43
CA LYS A 100 15.35 5.84 -0.91
C LYS A 100 14.16 5.53 -1.80
N TRP A 101 13.41 4.48 -1.47
CA TRP A 101 12.25 4.06 -2.23
C TRP A 101 11.05 3.91 -1.31
N GLN A 102 10.01 4.69 -1.63
CA GLN A 102 8.68 4.61 -1.03
C GLN A 102 7.66 4.72 -2.17
N PHE A 103 6.57 3.96 -2.04
CA PHE A 103 5.49 3.96 -3.01
C PHE A 103 4.16 3.59 -2.36
N GLU A 104 3.07 4.23 -2.79
CA GLU A 104 1.71 3.93 -2.35
C GLU A 104 0.77 3.71 -3.55
N LEU A 105 0.08 2.57 -3.59
CA LEU A 105 -0.99 2.31 -4.54
C LEU A 105 -2.33 2.33 -3.81
N THR A 106 -3.24 3.19 -4.26
CA THR A 106 -4.61 3.28 -3.75
C THR A 106 -5.57 2.58 -4.71
N LEU A 107 -6.33 1.62 -4.21
CA LEU A 107 -7.16 0.73 -5.03
C LEU A 107 -8.41 0.27 -4.29
N LEU A 108 -9.37 -0.30 -5.02
CA LEU A 108 -10.54 -0.95 -4.44
C LEU A 108 -10.19 -2.35 -3.91
N PRO A 109 -10.86 -2.86 -2.86
CA PRO A 109 -10.57 -4.17 -2.29
C PRO A 109 -10.53 -5.31 -3.31
N GLU A 110 -11.44 -5.30 -4.29
CA GLU A 110 -11.51 -6.30 -5.35
C GLU A 110 -10.33 -6.25 -6.35
N GLU A 111 -9.65 -5.11 -6.48
CA GLU A 111 -8.51 -4.93 -7.41
C GLU A 111 -7.18 -5.39 -6.78
N LEU A 112 -7.16 -5.64 -5.47
CA LEU A 112 -5.91 -5.84 -4.72
C LEU A 112 -5.07 -7.01 -5.25
N LEU A 113 -5.71 -8.15 -5.52
CA LEU A 113 -5.02 -9.36 -5.97
C LEU A 113 -4.68 -9.29 -7.46
N GLU A 114 -5.47 -8.57 -8.27
CA GLU A 114 -5.17 -8.31 -9.68
C GLU A 114 -3.87 -7.49 -9.82
N PHE A 115 -3.62 -6.56 -8.89
CA PHE A 115 -2.41 -5.76 -8.85
C PHE A 115 -1.19 -6.45 -8.23
N LEU A 116 -1.36 -7.64 -7.63
CA LEU A 116 -0.25 -8.35 -6.98
C LEU A 116 0.94 -8.63 -7.91
N PRO A 117 0.77 -9.17 -9.14
CA PRO A 117 1.88 -9.39 -10.06
C PRO A 117 2.64 -8.10 -10.39
N TRP A 118 1.93 -6.99 -10.53
CA TRP A 118 2.52 -5.68 -10.80
C TRP A 118 3.33 -5.17 -9.61
N VAL A 119 2.81 -5.26 -8.39
CA VAL A 119 3.53 -4.89 -7.16
C VAL A 119 4.79 -5.74 -6.98
N VAL A 120 4.72 -7.06 -7.25
CA VAL A 120 5.88 -7.94 -7.24
C VAL A 120 6.90 -7.52 -8.30
N GLY A 121 6.44 -7.17 -9.50
CA GLY A 121 7.27 -6.62 -10.57
C GLY A 121 8.00 -5.35 -10.16
N LEU A 122 7.30 -4.44 -9.48
CA LEU A 122 7.87 -3.21 -8.95
C LEU A 122 8.97 -3.48 -7.92
N VAL A 123 8.75 -4.42 -7.00
CA VAL A 123 9.78 -4.85 -6.03
C VAL A 123 11.00 -5.42 -6.74
N LYS A 124 10.81 -6.33 -7.70
CA LYS A 124 11.91 -6.94 -8.46
C LYS A 124 12.69 -5.90 -9.28
N PHE A 125 11.98 -4.94 -9.88
CA PHE A 125 12.57 -3.83 -10.62
C PHE A 125 13.47 -2.97 -9.72
N TYR A 126 12.99 -2.59 -8.54
CA TYR A 126 13.78 -1.78 -7.61
C TYR A 126 14.97 -2.53 -7.00
N ASP A 127 14.84 -3.83 -6.76
CA ASP A 127 15.91 -4.69 -6.24
C ASP A 127 17.06 -4.85 -7.24
N ARG A 128 16.75 -5.14 -8.51
CA ARG A 128 17.75 -5.39 -9.56
C ARG A 128 18.20 -4.14 -10.33
N GLY A 129 17.57 -3.00 -10.09
CA GLY A 129 17.77 -1.77 -10.88
C GLY A 129 17.11 -1.84 -12.25
N ALA A 130 17.29 -0.81 -13.07
CA ALA A 130 16.65 -0.61 -14.38
C ALA A 130 16.98 -1.68 -15.46
N ALA A 131 17.59 -2.80 -15.08
CA ALA A 131 17.88 -3.93 -15.96
C ALA A 131 16.64 -4.78 -16.30
N LEU A 132 15.54 -4.62 -15.56
CA LEU A 132 14.27 -5.27 -15.86
C LEU A 132 13.27 -4.25 -16.40
N LEU A 133 12.41 -4.65 -17.32
CA LEU A 133 11.23 -3.86 -17.68
C LEU A 133 10.18 -4.08 -16.59
N LEU A 134 9.63 -2.98 -16.06
CA LEU A 134 8.49 -3.04 -15.16
C LEU A 134 7.29 -3.60 -15.95
N PRO A 135 6.58 -4.63 -15.44
CA PRO A 135 5.36 -5.08 -16.09
C PRO A 135 4.34 -3.95 -16.15
N GLU A 136 3.49 -3.97 -17.17
CA GLU A 136 2.37 -3.03 -17.24
C GLU A 136 1.39 -3.30 -16.09
N PRO A 137 0.83 -2.24 -15.48
CA PRO A 137 -0.21 -2.41 -14.47
C PRO A 137 -1.49 -2.96 -15.11
N PRO A 138 -2.34 -3.68 -14.34
CA PRO A 138 -3.63 -4.19 -14.83
C PRO A 138 -4.55 -3.15 -15.46
N CYS A 139 -4.41 -1.88 -15.04
CA CYS A 139 -5.08 -0.75 -15.66
C CYS A 139 -4.21 0.50 -15.58
N SER A 140 -4.53 1.52 -16.38
CA SER A 140 -3.87 2.83 -16.31
C SER A 140 -3.97 3.40 -14.90
N LEU A 141 -2.85 3.90 -14.39
CA LEU A 141 -2.78 4.47 -13.05
C LEU A 141 -2.81 5.99 -13.08
N ASP A 142 -3.63 6.58 -12.23
CA ASP A 142 -3.64 8.01 -11.97
C ASP A 142 -2.46 8.34 -11.07
N LEU A 143 -1.36 8.77 -11.69
CA LEU A 143 -0.16 9.17 -10.98
C LEU A 143 -0.39 10.53 -10.31
N GLN A 144 -0.30 10.57 -8.99
CA GLN A 144 -0.34 11.85 -8.28
C GLN A 144 1.07 12.44 -8.22
N PRO A 145 1.31 13.65 -8.76
CA PRO A 145 2.55 14.34 -8.53
C PRO A 145 2.64 14.72 -7.04
N ASP A 146 3.67 14.22 -6.35
CA ASP A 146 4.07 14.82 -5.08
C ASP A 146 4.86 16.11 -5.39
N ASN A 147 4.94 17.05 -4.44
CA ASN A 147 5.73 18.28 -4.54
C ASN A 147 7.25 18.03 -4.74
N ARG A 148 7.66 16.77 -4.87
CA ARG A 148 8.98 16.30 -5.26
C ARG A 148 8.77 15.42 -6.50
N LEU A 149 9.56 15.67 -7.55
CA LEU A 149 9.50 15.12 -8.92
C LEU A 149 9.61 13.57 -9.06
N SER A 150 9.03 12.82 -8.15
CA SER A 150 9.07 11.37 -8.05
C SER A 150 7.67 10.84 -7.75
N PHE A 151 7.18 9.98 -8.64
CA PHE A 151 5.86 9.36 -8.52
C PHE A 151 5.83 8.38 -7.34
N HIS A 152 5.49 8.90 -6.16
CA HIS A 152 5.42 8.12 -4.92
C HIS A 152 4.05 7.56 -4.62
N SER A 153 3.03 7.97 -5.39
CA SER A 153 1.69 7.43 -5.21
C SER A 153 0.92 7.34 -6.52
N ALA A 154 0.06 6.33 -6.59
CA ALA A 154 -0.80 6.06 -7.72
C ALA A 154 -2.19 5.65 -7.22
N TRP A 155 -3.20 5.90 -8.04
CA TRP A 155 -4.57 5.46 -7.82
C TRP A 155 -5.05 4.62 -9.00
N THR A 156 -5.87 3.61 -8.74
CA THR A 156 -6.69 3.04 -9.80
C THR A 156 -7.80 4.03 -10.16
N PRO A 157 -8.20 4.13 -11.44
CA PRO A 157 -9.24 5.07 -11.86
C PRO A 157 -10.55 4.84 -11.10
N ARG A 158 -10.91 3.57 -10.87
CA ARG A 158 -12.11 3.19 -10.11
C ARG A 158 -12.05 3.65 -8.65
N ALA A 159 -10.88 3.58 -8.01
CA ALA A 159 -10.71 4.10 -6.65
C ALA A 159 -10.77 5.64 -6.64
N SER A 160 -10.16 6.30 -7.62
CA SER A 160 -10.18 7.76 -7.79
C SER A 160 -11.61 8.28 -8.00
N ASP A 161 -12.38 7.63 -8.88
CA ASP A 161 -13.78 7.94 -9.16
C ASP A 161 -14.65 7.75 -7.92
N ARG A 162 -14.54 6.59 -7.25
CA ARG A 162 -15.31 6.32 -6.02
C ARG A 162 -15.01 7.30 -4.90
N PHE A 163 -13.77 7.77 -4.80
CA PHE A 163 -13.39 8.78 -3.82
C PHE A 163 -13.97 10.15 -4.19
N SER A 164 -13.89 10.53 -5.47
CA SER A 164 -14.32 11.84 -5.98
C SER A 164 -15.83 12.04 -5.98
N GLN A 165 -16.61 11.00 -6.31
CA GLN A 165 -18.08 11.01 -6.28
C GLN A 165 -18.67 11.35 -4.89
N ARG A 166 -17.85 11.36 -3.84
CA ARG A 166 -18.25 11.64 -2.45
C ARG A 166 -17.74 12.98 -1.91
N ILE A 167 -16.77 13.61 -2.58
CA ILE A 167 -16.30 14.96 -2.22
C ILE A 167 -17.27 16.01 -2.77
N ILE A 168 -17.95 15.72 -3.88
CA ILE A 168 -18.95 16.60 -4.48
C ILE A 168 -20.34 16.13 -4.02
N SER A 169 -20.80 16.62 -2.87
CA SER A 169 -22.23 16.60 -2.58
C SER A 169 -22.92 17.71 -3.40
N PRO A 170 -24.06 17.45 -4.07
CA PRO A 170 -24.81 18.46 -4.81
C PRO A 170 -25.33 19.64 -3.98
N SER A 171 -25.16 19.61 -2.66
CA SER A 171 -25.58 20.67 -1.74
C SER A 171 -24.71 21.93 -1.76
N ASP A 172 -23.53 21.90 -2.39
CA ASP A 172 -22.63 23.08 -2.44
C ASP A 172 -22.77 23.92 -3.72
N LEU A 173 -23.75 23.62 -4.58
CA LEU A 173 -23.99 24.35 -5.85
C LEU A 173 -25.25 25.24 -5.87
N CYS A 174 -25.92 25.43 -4.73
CA CYS A 174 -27.03 26.37 -4.63
C CYS A 174 -26.77 27.39 -3.53
N HIS A 175 -26.08 28.48 -3.88
CA HIS A 175 -26.39 29.87 -3.45
C HIS A 175 -25.40 30.82 -4.14
N VAL A 176 -25.76 31.24 -5.35
CA VAL A 176 -25.38 32.55 -5.92
C VAL A 176 -26.68 33.27 -6.23
#